data_AF-A0A382AZN2-F1
#
_entry.id   AF-A0A382AZN2-F1
#
_cell.length_a   1.000
_cell.length_b   1.000
_cell.length_c   1.000
_cell.angle_alpha   90.00
_cell.angle_beta   90.00
_cell.angle_gamma   90.00
#
_symmetry.space_group_name_H-M   'P 1'
#
loop_
_entity.id
_entity.type
_entity.pdbx_description
1 polymer ?
#
loop_
_entity_poly.entity_id
_entity_poly.type
_entity_poly.pdbx_seq_one_letter_code
_entity_poly.pdbx_strand_id
1 'polypeptide(L)'
;MTTNNRTTKKAAGKTAAKRKSTKAKGSKTRAAVVKLPSSAGKSLVIVESPAKARTVGQILGRKYVVTASQGHVRDLPKSKIGVDVEANFEPSYVIMKDKQSLLTQIKKAGKEAKEVFLATDPDREGEAISWHLQTAADWGNLKMPPKRVVFHEITKAAVEEAFRNPREIDMQL
;
A
#
# COMPACT_ATOMS: atom_id res chain seq x y z
N MET A 1 -66.05 -16.59 -58.24
CA MET A 1 -64.83 -15.86 -58.63
C MET A 1 -64.87 -14.50 -57.95
N THR A 2 -64.24 -14.37 -56.77
CA THR A 2 -62.97 -13.64 -56.52
C THR A 2 -63.19 -12.12 -56.41
N THR A 3 -63.41 -11.53 -55.21
CA THR A 3 -62.42 -10.89 -54.28
C THR A 3 -61.40 -9.98 -54.99
N ASN A 4 -61.05 -8.75 -54.55
CA ASN A 4 -60.70 -8.31 -53.19
C ASN A 4 -60.52 -6.78 -53.14
N ASN A 5 -60.77 -6.16 -51.98
CA ASN A 5 -60.36 -4.78 -51.67
C ASN A 5 -59.57 -4.73 -50.34
N ARG A 6 -58.46 -3.99 -50.40
CA ARG A 6 -57.73 -3.24 -49.36
C ARG A 6 -57.42 -3.84 -47.96
N THR A 7 -56.10 -4.05 -47.79
CA THR A 7 -55.21 -3.52 -46.74
C THR A 7 -55.65 -3.54 -45.26
N THR A 8 -54.94 -4.33 -44.44
CA THR A 8 -54.52 -3.93 -43.09
C THR A 8 -53.11 -4.43 -42.77
N LYS A 9 -52.27 -3.49 -42.32
CA LYS A 9 -50.89 -3.68 -41.87
C LYS A 9 -50.91 -3.95 -40.37
N LYS A 10 -50.13 -4.98 -40.01
CA LYS A 10 -49.18 -5.05 -38.89
C LYS A 10 -49.71 -5.06 -37.46
N ALA A 11 -49.36 -6.17 -36.82
CA ALA A 11 -49.64 -6.58 -35.47
C ALA A 11 -48.79 -5.90 -34.39
N ALA A 12 -49.24 -6.21 -33.17
CA ALA A 12 -48.49 -6.38 -31.92
C ALA A 12 -48.38 -5.15 -31.02
N GLY A 13 -49.17 -5.21 -29.94
CA GLY A 13 -49.12 -4.26 -28.84
C GLY A 13 -47.94 -4.45 -27.91
N LYS A 14 -47.79 -3.50 -26.98
CA LYS A 14 -47.79 -3.75 -25.53
C LYS A 14 -47.68 -2.42 -24.79
N THR A 15 -48.35 -2.43 -23.65
CA THR A 15 -48.62 -1.40 -22.65
C THR A 15 -47.37 -0.69 -22.11
N ALA A 16 -47.51 0.61 -21.91
CA ALA A 16 -46.51 1.49 -21.33
C ALA A 16 -46.38 1.28 -19.81
N ALA A 17 -45.16 1.02 -19.32
CA ALA A 17 -44.80 1.11 -17.92
C ALA A 17 -43.52 1.95 -17.77
N LYS A 18 -43.65 3.07 -17.06
CA LYS A 18 -42.62 4.08 -16.77
C LYS A 18 -41.56 3.48 -15.83
N ARG A 19 -40.37 3.15 -16.35
CA ARG A 19 -39.20 2.78 -15.52
C ARG A 19 -38.44 4.03 -15.08
N LYS A 20 -38.42 4.27 -13.76
CA LYS A 20 -37.50 5.20 -13.07
C LYS A 20 -36.04 4.74 -13.32
N SER A 21 -35.19 5.66 -13.74
CA SER A 21 -33.74 5.47 -13.80
C SER A 21 -33.16 5.44 -12.38
N THR A 22 -32.79 4.25 -11.92
CA THR A 22 -31.98 4.09 -10.71
C THR A 22 -30.52 4.37 -11.05
N LYS A 23 -30.03 5.51 -10.57
CA LYS A 23 -28.63 5.93 -10.60
C LYS A 23 -27.79 4.83 -9.95
N ALA A 24 -26.92 4.17 -10.72
CA ALA A 24 -25.97 3.19 -10.19
C ALA A 24 -25.06 3.89 -9.16
N LYS A 25 -25.26 3.58 -7.88
CA LYS A 25 -24.32 3.94 -6.81
C LYS A 25 -23.05 3.12 -7.07
N GLY A 26 -22.06 3.75 -7.70
CA GLY A 26 -20.70 3.22 -7.72
C GLY A 26 -20.28 2.92 -6.28
N SER A 27 -20.01 1.65 -5.99
CA SER A 27 -19.44 1.19 -4.74
C SER A 27 -18.04 1.79 -4.59
N LYS A 28 -17.96 3.00 -4.03
CA LYS A 28 -16.72 3.51 -3.45
C LYS A 28 -16.63 2.93 -2.05
N THR A 29 -16.08 1.73 -1.93
CA THR A 29 -15.48 1.28 -0.67
C THR A 29 -14.31 2.24 -0.39
N ARG A 30 -14.60 3.34 0.31
CA ARG A 30 -13.56 4.11 0.98
C ARG A 30 -12.93 3.14 1.97
N ALA A 31 -11.72 2.68 1.71
CA ALA A 31 -10.93 1.98 2.71
C ALA A 31 -10.96 2.87 3.96
N ALA A 32 -11.55 2.37 5.04
CA ALA A 32 -11.57 3.10 6.31
C ALA A 32 -10.12 3.45 6.65
N VAL A 33 -9.84 4.73 6.87
CA VAL A 33 -8.52 5.19 7.27
C VAL A 33 -8.30 4.68 8.69
N VAL A 34 -7.80 3.45 8.81
CA VAL A 34 -7.43 2.86 10.09
C VAL A 34 -6.26 3.71 10.61
N LYS A 35 -6.53 4.45 11.68
CA LYS A 35 -5.52 5.27 12.35
C LYS A 35 -4.55 4.34 13.07
N LEU A 36 -3.25 4.48 12.77
CA LEU A 36 -2.20 3.71 13.43
C LEU A 36 -2.18 4.03 14.95
N PRO A 37 -2.09 3.03 15.85
CA PRO A 37 -1.98 3.28 17.27
C PRO A 37 -0.64 3.98 17.60
N SER A 38 -0.58 4.68 18.73
CA SER A 38 0.67 5.30 19.18
C SER A 38 1.73 4.22 19.43
N SER A 39 2.96 4.56 19.10
CA SER A 39 4.15 3.71 19.26
C SER A 39 5.04 4.15 20.42
N ALA A 40 4.60 5.13 21.21
CA ALA A 40 5.29 5.54 22.42
C ALA A 40 5.56 4.34 23.34
N GLY A 41 6.83 4.16 23.72
CA GLY A 41 7.28 3.05 24.57
C GLY A 41 7.46 1.70 23.85
N LYS A 42 7.17 1.63 22.55
CA LYS A 42 7.22 0.42 21.70
C LYS A 42 8.15 0.64 20.50
N SER A 43 8.47 -0.44 19.80
CA SER A 43 9.15 -0.36 18.49
C SER A 43 8.14 -0.44 17.35
N LEU A 44 8.38 0.29 16.25
CA LEU A 44 7.54 0.27 15.06
C LEU A 44 8.10 -0.77 14.07
N VAL A 45 7.23 -1.62 13.51
CA VAL A 45 7.57 -2.57 12.46
C VAL A 45 6.70 -2.28 11.25
N ILE A 46 7.33 -2.11 10.09
CA ILE A 46 6.65 -1.87 8.83
C ILE A 46 6.91 -3.06 7.92
N VAL A 47 5.84 -3.73 7.52
CA VAL A 47 5.87 -4.78 6.51
C VAL A 47 5.19 -4.30 5.24
N GLU A 48 5.24 -5.09 4.16
CA GLU A 48 4.61 -4.68 2.91
C GLU A 48 3.09 -4.83 2.91
N SER A 49 2.57 -5.99 3.34
CA SER A 49 1.16 -6.34 3.19
C SER A 49 0.39 -6.37 4.53
N PRO A 50 -0.91 -6.02 4.55
CA PRO A 50 -1.73 -6.08 5.76
C PRO A 50 -1.85 -7.48 6.36
N ALA A 51 -1.80 -8.52 5.53
CA ALA A 51 -1.83 -9.91 6.00
C ALA A 51 -0.58 -10.24 6.83
N LYS A 52 0.60 -9.88 6.32
CA LYS A 52 1.87 -10.06 7.02
C LYS A 52 1.89 -9.27 8.33
N ALA A 53 1.32 -8.05 8.35
CA ALA A 53 1.30 -7.21 9.54
C ALA A 53 0.53 -7.87 10.69
N ARG A 54 -0.57 -8.58 10.38
CA ARG A 54 -1.36 -9.32 11.37
C ARG A 54 -0.55 -10.48 11.95
N THR A 55 0.03 -11.32 11.08
CA THR A 55 0.78 -12.51 11.51
C THR A 55 2.05 -12.14 12.29
N VAL A 56 2.85 -11.20 11.78
CA VAL A 56 4.06 -10.71 12.46
C VAL A 56 3.70 -10.03 13.78
N GLY A 57 2.60 -9.26 13.83
CA GLY A 57 2.11 -8.65 15.06
C GLY A 57 1.69 -9.67 16.14
N GLN A 58 1.08 -10.80 15.74
CA GLN A 58 0.76 -11.89 16.66
C GLN A 58 2.01 -12.54 17.26
N ILE A 59 3.06 -12.70 16.45
CA ILE A 59 4.34 -13.29 16.86
C ILE A 59 5.10 -12.37 17.82
N LEU A 60 5.29 -11.10 17.43
CA LEU A 60 6.10 -10.13 18.18
C LEU A 60 5.40 -9.60 19.45
N GLY A 61 4.07 -9.60 19.46
CA GLY A 61 3.27 -9.21 20.61
C GLY A 61 3.31 -7.70 20.93
N ARG A 62 2.94 -7.36 22.17
CA ARG A 62 2.56 -6.00 22.57
C ARG A 62 3.71 -4.97 22.62
N LYS A 63 4.96 -5.43 22.57
CA LYS A 63 6.16 -4.56 22.56
C LYS A 63 6.34 -3.84 21.22
N TYR A 64 5.62 -4.29 20.19
CA TYR A 64 5.72 -3.76 18.84
C TYR A 64 4.39 -3.17 18.38
N VAL A 65 4.48 -2.13 17.55
CA VAL A 65 3.38 -1.66 16.70
C VAL A 65 3.72 -2.12 15.30
N VAL A 66 2.89 -3.00 14.73
CA VAL A 66 3.12 -3.54 13.38
C VAL A 66 2.11 -2.92 12.41
N THR A 67 2.62 -2.40 11.29
CA THR A 67 1.81 -1.78 10.22
C THR A 67 2.28 -2.23 8.84
N ALA A 68 1.44 -2.00 7.84
CA ALA A 68 1.76 -2.29 6.45
C ALA A 68 1.95 -1.00 5.63
N SER A 69 2.95 -0.96 4.75
CA SER A 69 3.11 0.10 3.73
C SER A 69 2.06 0.00 2.62
N GLN A 70 1.46 -1.18 2.46
CA GLN A 70 0.54 -1.53 1.38
C GLN A 70 1.24 -1.41 0.01
N GLY A 71 2.46 -1.95 -0.10
CA GLY A 71 3.32 -1.86 -1.28
C GLY A 71 4.20 -0.61 -1.30
N HIS A 72 4.47 -0.11 -2.51
CA HIS A 72 5.25 1.11 -2.75
C HIS A 72 4.56 2.36 -2.19
N VAL A 73 5.36 3.30 -1.69
CA VAL A 73 4.90 4.62 -1.20
C VAL A 73 5.27 5.77 -2.11
N ARG A 74 6.26 5.55 -2.98
CA ARG A 74 6.77 6.48 -3.98
C ARG A 74 6.84 5.77 -5.32
N ASP A 75 6.71 6.55 -6.39
CA ASP A 75 6.77 6.07 -7.77
C ASP A 75 7.27 7.20 -8.68
N LEU A 76 7.59 6.90 -9.93
CA LEU A 76 7.88 7.90 -10.95
C LEU A 76 6.64 8.76 -11.26
N PRO A 77 6.81 10.04 -11.60
CA PRO A 77 5.74 10.90 -12.07
C PRO A 77 4.97 10.30 -13.25
N LYS A 78 3.65 10.22 -13.16
CA LYS A 78 2.82 9.63 -14.23
C LYS A 78 2.69 10.50 -15.49
N SER A 79 3.00 11.79 -15.40
CA SER A 79 2.68 12.79 -16.43
C SER A 79 3.92 13.44 -17.05
N LYS A 80 5.13 13.05 -16.63
CA LYS A 80 6.40 13.54 -17.17
C LYS A 80 7.42 12.42 -17.15
N ILE A 81 8.46 12.53 -17.98
CA ILE A 81 9.61 11.62 -17.89
C ILE A 81 10.20 11.76 -16.47
N GLY A 82 10.22 10.64 -15.74
CA GLY A 82 10.66 10.58 -14.35
C GLY A 82 12.14 10.26 -14.18
N VAL A 83 12.90 10.19 -15.26
CA VAL A 83 14.32 9.81 -15.27
C VAL A 83 15.07 10.85 -16.09
N ASP A 84 16.10 11.43 -15.50
CA ASP A 84 16.97 12.37 -16.19
C ASP A 84 18.12 11.60 -16.88
N VAL A 85 18.02 11.46 -18.20
CA VAL A 85 19.03 10.74 -19.00
C VAL A 85 20.36 11.48 -19.11
N GLU A 86 20.35 12.80 -18.93
CA GLU A 86 21.56 13.63 -18.97
C GLU A 86 22.27 13.60 -17.60
N ALA A 87 21.53 13.42 -16.52
CA ALA A 87 22.05 13.27 -15.15
C ALA A 87 22.25 11.80 -14.74
N ASN A 88 22.90 10.99 -15.57
CA ASN A 88 23.21 9.58 -15.27
C ASN A 88 21.98 8.73 -14.90
N PHE A 89 20.85 8.94 -15.57
CA PHE A 89 19.58 8.26 -15.30
C PHE A 89 19.03 8.52 -13.89
N GLU A 90 19.24 9.72 -13.33
CA GLU A 90 18.73 10.07 -12.00
C GLU A 90 17.18 10.00 -11.96
N PRO A 91 16.59 9.16 -11.09
CA PRO A 91 15.15 9.05 -11.00
C PRO A 91 14.54 10.14 -10.09
N SER A 92 13.54 10.83 -10.60
CA SER A 92 12.64 11.68 -9.83
C SER A 92 11.48 10.85 -9.29
N TYR A 93 11.38 10.68 -7.97
CA TYR A 93 10.25 9.98 -7.35
C TYR A 93 9.29 10.92 -6.64
N VAL A 94 7.99 10.67 -6.78
CA VAL A 94 6.89 11.39 -6.10
C VAL A 94 6.14 10.46 -5.15
N ILE A 95 5.65 11.00 -4.03
CA ILE A 95 4.77 10.26 -3.11
C ILE A 95 3.43 10.02 -3.80
N MET A 96 2.98 8.77 -3.80
CA MET A 96 1.68 8.40 -4.38
C MET A 96 0.53 9.04 -3.58
N LYS A 97 -0.45 9.63 -4.28
CA LYS A 97 -1.53 10.43 -3.66
C LYS A 97 -2.33 9.66 -2.61
N ASP A 98 -2.62 8.40 -2.88
CA ASP A 98 -3.34 7.47 -2.00
C ASP A 98 -2.50 7.03 -0.79
N LYS A 99 -1.18 7.22 -0.81
CA LYS A 99 -0.25 6.83 0.26
C LYS A 99 0.15 7.97 1.20
N GLN A 100 -0.17 9.23 0.87
CA GLN A 100 0.22 10.40 1.68
C GLN A 100 -0.27 10.34 3.13
N SER A 101 -1.54 9.95 3.35
CA SER A 101 -2.10 9.84 4.70
C SER A 101 -1.43 8.73 5.51
N LEU A 102 -1.17 7.58 4.87
CA LEU A 102 -0.48 6.44 5.48
C LEU A 102 0.96 6.81 5.87
N LEU A 103 1.70 7.41 4.94
CA LEU A 103 3.08 7.84 5.18
C LEU A 103 3.15 8.86 6.32
N THR A 104 2.19 9.79 6.42
CA THR A 104 2.11 10.75 7.53
C THR A 104 1.97 10.03 8.88
N GLN A 105 1.12 8.99 8.95
CA GLN A 105 0.94 8.19 10.17
C GLN A 105 2.18 7.37 10.51
N ILE A 106 2.80 6.75 9.51
CA ILE A 106 4.04 5.98 9.64
C ILE A 106 5.17 6.89 10.16
N LYS A 107 5.34 8.07 9.55
CA LYS A 107 6.34 9.07 9.95
C LYS A 107 6.12 9.53 11.39
N LYS A 108 4.87 9.76 11.79
CA LYS A 108 4.54 10.11 13.18
C LYS A 108 4.90 8.98 14.15
N ALA A 109 4.49 7.75 13.85
CA ALA A 109 4.83 6.62 14.70
C ALA A 109 6.36 6.39 14.77
N GLY A 110 7.09 6.48 13.66
CA GLY A 110 8.54 6.30 13.70
C GLY A 110 9.27 7.33 14.58
N LYS A 111 8.71 8.54 14.73
CA LYS A 111 9.25 9.56 15.66
C LYS A 111 8.96 9.26 17.13
N GLU A 112 7.85 8.57 17.43
CA GLU A 112 7.46 8.19 18.80
C GLU A 112 8.08 6.85 19.24
N ALA A 113 8.42 6.01 18.28
CA ALA A 113 8.94 4.67 18.51
C ALA A 113 10.36 4.70 19.07
N LYS A 114 10.69 3.67 19.87
CA LYS A 114 12.07 3.45 20.34
C LYS A 114 13.00 3.08 19.19
N GLU A 115 12.53 2.23 18.30
CA GLU A 115 13.23 1.76 17.11
C GLU A 115 12.22 1.57 15.97
N VAL A 116 12.72 1.68 14.73
CA VAL A 116 11.94 1.42 13.52
C VAL A 116 12.56 0.24 12.78
N PHE A 117 11.75 -0.77 12.48
CA PHE A 117 12.13 -1.95 11.72
C PHE A 117 11.41 -2.00 10.37
N LEU A 118 12.16 -2.23 9.31
CA LEU A 118 11.68 -2.44 7.94
C LEU A 118 11.74 -3.94 7.62
N ALA A 119 10.58 -4.58 7.63
CA ALA A 119 10.40 -6.03 7.52
C ALA A 119 9.65 -6.40 6.22
N THR A 120 10.08 -5.81 5.10
CA THR A 120 9.63 -6.17 3.74
C THR A 120 10.26 -7.48 3.28
N ASP A 121 9.78 -8.02 2.16
CA ASP A 121 10.23 -9.31 1.64
C ASP A 121 11.73 -9.37 1.31
N PRO A 122 12.36 -10.56 1.38
CA PRO A 122 13.79 -10.79 1.17
C PRO A 122 14.20 -10.73 -0.31
N ASP A 123 13.67 -9.77 -1.06
CA ASP A 123 13.92 -9.60 -2.49
C ASP A 123 14.22 -8.14 -2.83
N ARG A 124 14.56 -7.90 -4.11
CA ARG A 124 14.89 -6.57 -4.63
C ARG A 124 13.73 -5.57 -4.48
N GLU A 125 12.49 -6.03 -4.63
CA GLU A 125 11.32 -5.17 -4.48
C GLU A 125 11.14 -4.74 -3.02
N GLY A 126 11.26 -5.67 -2.08
CA GLY A 126 11.22 -5.40 -0.66
C GLY A 126 12.31 -4.43 -0.22
N GLU A 127 13.52 -4.55 -0.77
CA GLU A 127 14.61 -3.62 -0.48
C GLU A 127 14.31 -2.20 -1.02
N ALA A 128 13.81 -2.10 -2.25
CA ALA A 128 13.38 -0.83 -2.84
C ALA A 128 12.24 -0.17 -2.05
N ILE A 129 11.26 -0.95 -1.59
CA ILE A 129 10.16 -0.45 -0.74
C ILE A 129 10.71 0.08 0.59
N SER A 130 11.63 -0.64 1.22
CA SER A 130 12.30 -0.22 2.46
C SER A 130 13.05 1.09 2.26
N TRP A 131 13.83 1.21 1.19
CA TRP A 131 14.54 2.43 0.82
C TRP A 131 13.56 3.58 0.59
N HIS A 132 12.53 3.37 -0.24
CA HIS A 132 11.52 4.39 -0.53
C HIS A 132 10.81 4.88 0.73
N LEU A 133 10.45 3.99 1.67
CA LEU A 133 9.86 4.35 2.96
C LEU A 133 10.80 5.22 3.79
N GLN A 134 12.06 4.79 3.93
CA GLN A 134 13.07 5.52 4.70
C GLN A 134 13.29 6.92 4.13
N THR A 135 13.43 7.04 2.80
CA THR A 135 13.60 8.34 2.15
C THR A 135 12.33 9.19 2.26
N ALA A 136 11.14 8.62 2.02
CA ALA A 136 9.88 9.36 2.07
C ALA A 136 9.54 9.88 3.48
N ALA A 137 9.99 9.16 4.51
CA ALA A 137 9.79 9.52 5.90
C ALA A 137 10.89 10.45 6.47
N ASP A 138 11.89 10.80 5.66
CA ASP A 138 13.09 11.56 6.05
C ASP A 138 13.86 10.91 7.21
N TRP A 139 13.99 9.58 7.18
CA TRP A 139 14.60 8.83 8.28
C TRP A 139 16.10 8.57 8.11
N GLY A 140 16.68 8.88 6.95
CA GLY A 140 18.10 8.64 6.67
C GLY A 140 19.08 9.36 7.60
N ASN A 141 18.66 10.49 8.19
CA ASN A 141 19.50 11.32 9.06
C ASN A 141 19.10 11.23 10.55
N LEU A 142 18.27 10.25 10.92
CA LEU A 142 17.94 10.04 12.33
C LEU A 142 19.16 9.52 13.09
N LYS A 143 19.29 9.94 14.37
CA LYS A 143 20.30 9.42 15.29
C LYS A 143 20.28 7.89 15.38
N MET A 144 19.08 7.30 15.25
CA MET A 144 18.88 5.86 15.10
C MET A 144 18.13 5.64 13.79
N PRO A 145 18.83 5.28 12.69
CA PRO A 145 18.18 4.99 11.43
C PRO A 145 17.33 3.72 11.51
N PRO A 146 16.36 3.54 10.61
CA PRO A 146 15.58 2.31 10.52
C PRO A 146 16.47 1.09 10.28
N LYS A 147 16.10 -0.03 10.90
CA LYS A 147 16.80 -1.31 10.80
C LYS A 147 16.06 -2.24 9.84
N ARG A 148 16.76 -2.86 8.90
CA ARG A 148 16.20 -3.86 7.98
C ARG A 148 16.18 -5.23 8.66
N VAL A 149 15.04 -5.89 8.61
CA VAL A 149 14.82 -7.24 9.17
C VAL A 149 14.31 -8.15 8.07
N VAL A 150 14.97 -9.27 7.86
CA VAL A 150 14.70 -10.18 6.75
C VAL A 150 14.42 -11.57 7.28
N PHE A 151 13.33 -12.18 6.86
CA PHE A 151 12.98 -13.58 7.16
C PHE A 151 12.35 -14.21 5.93
N HIS A 152 12.68 -15.48 5.65
CA HIS A 152 12.15 -16.23 4.51
C HIS A 152 10.84 -16.95 4.83
N GLU A 153 10.51 -17.08 6.11
CA GLU A 153 9.28 -17.71 6.59
C GLU A 153 8.70 -16.94 7.79
N ILE A 154 7.38 -17.00 7.94
CA ILE A 154 6.66 -16.30 9.02
C ILE A 154 6.40 -17.28 10.17
N THR A 155 7.46 -17.91 10.66
CA THR A 155 7.43 -18.74 11.87
C THR A 155 7.89 -17.91 13.06
N LYS A 156 7.46 -18.29 14.28
CA LYS A 156 7.89 -17.59 15.50
C LYS A 156 9.42 -17.55 15.63
N ALA A 157 10.06 -18.70 15.42
CA ALA A 157 11.51 -18.83 15.53
C ALA A 157 12.27 -17.96 14.50
N ALA A 158 11.88 -18.02 13.23
CA ALA A 158 12.54 -17.24 12.18
C ALA A 158 12.36 -15.73 12.37
N VAL A 159 11.17 -15.28 12.75
CA VAL A 159 10.91 -13.87 13.04
C VAL A 159 11.71 -13.41 14.26
N GLU A 160 11.72 -14.16 15.37
CA GLU A 160 12.48 -13.79 16.56
C GLU A 160 14.01 -13.80 16.33
N GLU A 161 14.52 -14.70 15.49
CA GLU A 161 15.93 -14.69 15.06
C GLU A 161 16.26 -13.47 14.19
N ALA A 162 15.40 -13.16 13.21
CA ALA A 162 15.59 -12.02 12.31
C ALA A 162 15.63 -10.68 13.08
N PHE A 163 14.79 -10.53 14.11
CA PHE A 163 14.78 -9.33 14.95
C PHE A 163 15.99 -9.22 15.88
N ARG A 164 16.71 -10.31 16.14
CA ARG A 164 17.99 -10.29 16.86
C ARG A 164 19.17 -9.87 15.98
N ASN A 165 19.07 -10.06 14.67
CA ASN A 165 20.14 -9.77 13.72
C ASN A 165 19.68 -8.79 12.61
N PRO A 166 19.27 -7.55 12.97
CA PRO A 166 18.94 -6.54 11.98
C PRO A 166 20.18 -6.11 11.19
N ARG A 167 19.97 -5.71 9.93
CA ARG A 167 21.00 -5.12 9.05
C ARG A 167 20.60 -3.74 8.55
N GLU A 168 21.49 -3.08 7.83
CA GLU A 168 21.16 -1.87 7.05
C GLU A 168 20.50 -2.25 5.72
N ILE A 169 19.93 -1.24 5.04
CA ILE A 169 19.43 -1.41 3.67
C ILE A 169 20.61 -1.68 2.75
N ASP A 170 20.48 -2.70 1.92
CA ASP A 170 21.45 -3.07 0.90
C ASP A 170 21.19 -2.25 -0.36
N MET A 171 22.12 -1.34 -0.67
CA MET A 171 22.04 -0.46 -1.83
C MET A 171 22.55 -1.12 -3.13
N GLN A 172 23.04 -2.36 -3.06
CA GLN A 172 23.62 -3.11 -4.19
C GLN A 172 22.81 -4.36 -4.59
N LEU A 173 21.65 -4.58 -3.98
CA LEU A 173 20.78 -5.75 -4.21
C LEU A 173 20.16 -5.81 -5.61
#